data_AF-A0A8S3GU45-F1
#
_entry.id   AF-A0A8S3GU45-F1
#
_cell.length_a   1.000
_cell.length_b   1.000
_cell.length_c   1.000
_cell.angle_alpha   90.00
_cell.angle_beta   90.00
_cell.angle_gamma   90.00
#
_symmetry.space_group_name_H-M   'P 1'
#
loop_
_entity.id
_entity.type
_entity.pdbx_description
1 polymer ?
#
loop_
_entity_poly.entity_id
_entity_poly.type
_entity_poly.pdbx_seq_one_letter_code
_entity_poly.pdbx_strand_id
1 'polypeptide(L)'
;MFDGDSKDHRVKAKDALLEWVRKKTRGKIDGWDVKDFTSSWRDGFAFNALIYSIRPDLIDLHRISRMEVRERLENAFCVAEQHLGIPRLIDAE
;
A
#
# COMPACT_ATOMS: atom_id res chain seq x y z
N MET A 1 -26.64 -19.43 18.49
CA MET A 1 -25.64 -18.36 18.66
C MET A 1 -24.50 -18.68 17.69
N PHE A 2 -24.51 -18.08 16.49
CA PHE A 2 -23.70 -18.49 15.33
C PHE A 2 -22.91 -17.33 14.70
N ASP A 3 -22.40 -16.41 15.52
CA ASP A 3 -21.66 -15.22 15.04
C ASP A 3 -20.12 -15.34 15.14
N GLY A 4 -19.61 -16.52 15.51
CA GLY A 4 -18.18 -16.75 15.74
C GLY A 4 -17.33 -16.95 14.48
N ASP A 5 -17.89 -17.63 13.47
CA ASP A 5 -17.12 -18.12 12.30
C ASP A 5 -16.78 -16.99 11.30
N SER A 6 -17.72 -16.06 11.10
CA SER A 6 -17.55 -14.93 10.16
C SER A 6 -16.47 -13.92 10.62
N LYS A 7 -16.24 -13.78 11.92
CA LYS A 7 -15.21 -12.86 12.44
C LYS A 7 -13.81 -13.46 12.28
N ASP A 8 -13.66 -14.74 12.55
CA ASP A 8 -12.41 -15.48 12.43
C ASP A 8 -11.90 -15.52 10.98
N HIS A 9 -12.80 -15.76 10.02
CA HIS A 9 -12.44 -15.76 8.60
C HIS A 9 -11.95 -14.39 8.10
N ARG A 10 -12.58 -13.29 8.56
CA ARG A 10 -12.18 -11.93 8.18
C ARG A 10 -10.81 -11.54 8.74
N VAL A 11 -10.52 -11.94 9.98
CA VAL A 11 -9.20 -11.72 10.60
C VAL A 11 -8.12 -12.46 9.83
N LYS A 12 -8.35 -13.74 9.50
CA LYS A 12 -7.42 -14.55 8.71
C LYS A 12 -7.16 -13.99 7.31
N ALA A 13 -8.20 -13.52 6.61
CA ALA A 13 -8.04 -12.90 5.29
C ALA A 13 -7.25 -11.60 5.35
N LYS A 14 -7.50 -10.77 6.37
CA LYS A 14 -6.77 -9.51 6.59
C LYS A 14 -5.29 -9.78 6.87
N ASP A 15 -4.98 -10.73 7.74
CA ASP A 15 -3.59 -11.06 8.08
C ASP A 15 -2.84 -11.65 6.89
N ALA A 16 -3.49 -12.51 6.11
CA ALA A 16 -2.92 -13.05 4.86
C ALA A 16 -2.62 -11.94 3.84
N LEU A 17 -3.52 -10.97 3.68
CA LEU A 17 -3.29 -9.82 2.80
C LEU A 17 -2.15 -8.93 3.33
N LEU A 18 -2.09 -8.69 4.64
CA LEU A 18 -1.01 -7.90 5.24
C LEU A 18 0.35 -8.58 5.01
N GLU A 19 0.42 -9.90 5.21
CA GLU A 19 1.62 -10.68 4.96
C GLU A 19 2.02 -10.63 3.48
N TRP A 20 1.05 -10.72 2.56
CA TRP A 20 1.30 -10.58 1.13
C TRP A 20 1.90 -9.21 0.78
N VAL A 21 1.32 -8.13 1.32
CA VAL A 21 1.84 -6.76 1.11
C VAL A 21 3.27 -6.67 1.62
N ARG A 22 3.52 -7.10 2.86
CA ARG A 22 4.86 -7.10 3.46
C ARG A 22 5.87 -7.86 2.62
N LYS A 23 5.52 -9.05 2.13
CA LYS A 23 6.40 -9.83 1.25
C LYS A 23 6.74 -9.09 -0.05
N LYS A 24 5.79 -8.32 -0.59
CA LYS A 24 5.99 -7.54 -1.82
C LYS A 24 6.82 -6.28 -1.60
N THR A 25 6.69 -5.64 -0.45
CA THR A 25 7.33 -4.34 -0.16
C THR A 25 8.59 -4.44 0.71
N ARG A 26 8.93 -5.63 1.24
CA ARG A 26 10.10 -5.84 2.08
C ARG A 26 11.40 -5.42 1.38
N GLY A 27 12.18 -4.57 2.05
CA GLY A 27 13.49 -4.12 1.58
C GLY A 27 13.43 -3.18 0.37
N LYS A 28 12.25 -2.64 0.03
CA LYS A 28 12.11 -1.64 -1.04
C LYS A 28 12.48 -0.23 -0.56
N ILE A 29 12.18 0.08 0.69
CA ILE A 29 12.48 1.36 1.33
C ILE A 29 13.25 1.06 2.61
N ASP A 30 14.40 1.70 2.78
CA ASP A 30 15.24 1.48 3.96
C ASP A 30 14.55 1.98 5.23
N GLY A 31 14.62 1.20 6.30
CA GLY A 31 14.00 1.53 7.59
C GLY A 31 12.46 1.50 7.63
N TRP A 32 11.79 1.10 6.53
CA TRP A 32 10.33 1.11 6.44
C TRP A 32 9.75 -0.29 6.13
N ASP A 33 8.65 -0.64 6.80
CA ASP A 33 7.90 -1.90 6.61
C ASP A 33 6.41 -1.65 6.88
N VAL A 34 5.54 -2.40 6.19
CA VAL A 34 4.08 -2.31 6.39
C VAL A 34 3.70 -3.12 7.62
N LYS A 35 3.06 -2.48 8.60
CA LYS A 35 2.67 -3.13 9.87
C LYS A 35 1.17 -3.28 10.05
N ASP A 36 0.39 -2.44 9.38
CA ASP A 36 -1.06 -2.39 9.50
C ASP A 36 -1.71 -1.90 8.19
N PHE A 37 -3.05 -1.84 8.16
CA PHE A 37 -3.84 -1.20 7.09
C PHE A 37 -4.30 0.22 7.47
N THR A 38 -3.59 0.87 8.39
CA THR A 38 -3.96 2.20 8.90
C THR A 38 -2.78 3.16 8.74
N SER A 39 -1.91 3.24 9.74
CA SER A 39 -0.80 4.18 9.78
C SER A 39 0.21 3.96 8.66
N SER A 40 0.48 2.69 8.31
CA SER A 40 1.46 2.28 7.30
C SER A 40 1.06 2.63 5.87
N TRP A 41 -0.19 3.07 5.67
CA TRP A 41 -0.72 3.46 4.36
C TRP A 41 -0.98 4.96 4.25
N ARG A 42 -1.20 5.62 5.40
CA ARG A 42 -1.40 7.08 5.48
C ARG A 42 -0.16 7.86 5.08
N ASP A 43 1.04 7.32 5.28
CA ASP A 43 2.30 7.95 4.87
C ASP A 43 2.57 7.84 3.35
N GLY A 44 1.73 7.13 2.60
CA GLY A 44 1.84 6.94 1.15
C GLY A 44 2.94 5.97 0.71
N PHE A 45 3.73 5.40 1.62
CA PHE A 45 4.81 4.50 1.24
C PHE A 45 4.29 3.14 0.79
N ALA A 46 3.26 2.60 1.44
CA ALA A 46 2.67 1.31 1.05
C ALA A 46 2.15 1.29 -0.38
N PHE A 47 1.46 2.35 -0.80
CA PHE A 47 0.95 2.43 -2.17
C PHE A 47 2.08 2.51 -3.19
N ASN A 48 3.04 3.41 -3.02
CA ASN A 48 4.16 3.55 -3.94
C ASN A 48 5.04 2.28 -4.01
N ALA A 49 5.29 1.64 -2.86
CA ALA A 49 6.07 0.40 -2.82
C ALA A 49 5.35 -0.78 -3.50
N LEU A 50 4.01 -0.86 -3.38
CA LEU A 50 3.23 -1.88 -4.09
C LEU A 50 3.22 -1.66 -5.60
N ILE A 51 3.03 -0.41 -6.05
CA ILE A 51 3.10 -0.07 -7.48
C ILE A 51 4.49 -0.40 -8.02
N TYR A 52 5.55 -0.02 -7.31
CA TYR A 52 6.93 -0.38 -7.67
C TYR A 52 7.13 -1.90 -7.76
N SER A 53 6.52 -2.68 -6.86
CA SER A 53 6.59 -4.15 -6.92
C SER A 53 5.88 -4.75 -8.14
N ILE A 54 4.92 -4.04 -8.74
CA ILE A 54 4.21 -4.48 -9.96
C ILE A 54 4.97 -4.00 -11.20
N ARG A 55 5.33 -2.71 -11.23
CA ARG A 55 6.09 -2.08 -12.31
C ARG A 55 7.12 -1.09 -11.72
N PRO A 56 8.39 -1.49 -11.61
CA PRO A 56 9.43 -0.67 -10.96
C PRO A 56 9.84 0.56 -11.78
N ASP A 57 9.55 0.58 -13.08
CA ASP A 57 9.78 1.69 -14.00
C ASP A 57 8.87 2.90 -13.75
N LEU A 58 7.74 2.72 -13.06
CA LEU A 58 6.77 3.79 -12.83
C LEU A 58 7.02 4.62 -11.58
N ILE A 59 7.85 4.12 -10.65
CA ILE A 59 8.05 4.74 -9.34
C ILE A 59 9.53 4.85 -9.02
N ASP A 60 9.98 6.06 -8.73
CA ASP A 60 11.31 6.30 -8.15
C ASP A 60 11.21 6.36 -6.62
N LEU A 61 11.50 5.24 -5.95
CA LEU A 61 11.41 5.14 -4.49
C LEU A 61 12.35 6.11 -3.75
N HIS A 62 13.47 6.49 -4.36
CA HIS A 62 14.39 7.46 -3.77
C HIS A 62 13.82 8.88 -3.80
N ARG A 63 13.02 9.21 -4.82
CA ARG A 63 12.25 10.45 -4.85
C ARG A 63 11.09 10.40 -3.87
N ILE A 64 10.33 9.30 -3.83
CA ILE A 64 9.18 9.12 -2.92
C ILE A 64 9.57 9.33 -1.46
N SER A 65 10.74 8.85 -1.02
CA SER A 65 11.20 9.00 0.36
C SER A 65 11.45 10.44 0.82
N ARG A 66 11.55 11.38 -0.13
CA ARG A 66 11.80 12.80 0.13
C ARG A 66 10.57 13.68 -0.07
N MET A 67 9.46 13.12 -0.55
CA MET A 67 8.23 13.86 -0.83
C MET A 67 7.36 14.02 0.42
N GLU A 68 6.50 15.04 0.41
CA GLU A 68 5.47 15.19 1.43
C GLU A 68 4.41 14.08 1.32
N VAL A 69 3.74 13.77 2.43
CA VAL A 69 2.76 12.66 2.49
C VAL A 69 1.67 12.81 1.42
N ARG A 70 1.13 14.02 1.28
CA ARG A 70 0.08 14.32 0.29
C ARG A 70 0.56 14.05 -1.14
N GLU A 71 1.80 14.44 -1.46
CA GLU A 71 2.36 14.25 -2.79
C GLU A 71 2.66 12.77 -3.07
N ARG A 72 3.10 12.01 -2.06
CA ARG A 72 3.30 10.56 -2.20
C ARG A 72 2.00 9.85 -2.53
N LEU A 73 0.93 10.18 -1.81
CA LEU A 73 -0.40 9.61 -2.05
C LEU A 73 -0.91 9.96 -3.45
N GLU A 74 -0.83 11.24 -3.81
CA GLU A 74 -1.25 11.72 -5.13
C GLU A 74 -0.47 11.05 -6.26
N ASN A 75 0.85 10.94 -6.12
CA ASN A 75 1.70 10.24 -7.09
C ASN A 75 1.27 8.78 -7.25
N ALA A 76 1.08 8.05 -6.14
CA ALA A 76 0.68 6.65 -6.21
C ALA A 76 -0.66 6.47 -6.91
N PHE A 77 -1.66 7.26 -6.55
CA PHE A 77 -3.00 7.15 -7.13
C PHE A 77 -3.02 7.55 -8.60
N CYS A 78 -2.33 8.62 -8.97
CA CYS A 78 -2.22 9.05 -10.38
C CYS A 78 -1.53 7.98 -11.23
N VAL A 79 -0.40 7.43 -10.78
CA VAL A 79 0.32 6.37 -11.49
C VAL A 79 -0.52 5.10 -11.60
N ALA A 80 -1.20 4.70 -10.53
CA ALA A 80 -2.06 3.51 -10.53
C ALA A 80 -3.24 3.66 -11.50
N GLU A 81 -3.87 4.83 -11.55
CA GLU A 81 -4.97 5.10 -12.47
C GLU A 81 -4.49 5.12 -13.93
N GLN A 82 -3.46 5.91 -14.23
CA GLN A 82 -2.99 6.13 -15.61
C GLN A 82 -2.32 4.90 -16.23
N HIS A 83 -1.53 4.17 -15.44
CA HIS A 83 -0.67 3.11 -15.97
C HIS A 83 -1.14 1.70 -15.64
N LEU A 84 -1.92 1.53 -14.56
CA LEU A 84 -2.43 0.23 -14.12
C LEU A 84 -3.96 0.12 -14.29
N GLY A 85 -4.66 1.21 -14.64
CA GLY A 85 -6.11 1.22 -14.78
C GLY A 85 -6.85 0.98 -13.46
N ILE A 86 -6.20 1.24 -12.31
CA ILE A 86 -6.79 1.04 -10.98
C ILE A 86 -7.52 2.32 -10.60
N PRO A 87 -8.86 2.31 -10.47
CA PRO A 87 -9.62 3.50 -10.16
C PRO A 87 -9.30 3.99 -8.74
N ARG A 88 -9.27 5.30 -8.56
CA ARG A 88 -9.08 5.92 -7.25
C ARG A 88 -10.34 5.68 -6.40
N LEU A 89 -10.22 4.82 -5.39
CA LEU A 89 -11.30 4.51 -4.44
C LEU A 89 -11.19 5.29 -3.12
N ILE A 90 -10.10 6.04 -2.93
CA ILE A 90 -9.77 6.75 -1.70
C ILE A 90 -9.42 8.20 -2.06
N ASP A 91 -10.14 9.16 -1.49
CA ASP A 91 -9.75 10.57 -1.58
C ASP A 91 -8.58 10.85 -0.62
N ALA A 92 -7.55 11.53 -1.13
CA ALA A 92 -6.40 11.96 -0.34
C ALA A 92 -6.81 13.20 0.47
N GLU A 93 -7.39 13.00 1.66
CA GLU A 93 -7.65 14.06 2.65
C GLU A 93 -6.46 14.29 3.58
#